data_AF-A0A2V5X0N7-F1
#
_entry.id   AF-A0A2V5X0N7-F1
#
_cell.length_a   1.000
_cell.length_b   1.000
_cell.length_c   1.000
_cell.angle_alpha   90.00
_cell.angle_beta   90.00
_cell.angle_gamma   90.00
#
_symmetry.space_group_name_H-M   'P 1'
#
loop_
_entity.id
_entity.type
_entity.pdbx_description
1 polymer ?
#
loop_
_entity_poly.entity_id
_entity_poly.type
_entity_poly.pdbx_seq_one_letter_code
_entity_poly.pdbx_strand_id
1 'polypeptide(L)' 'MRKRRDWPPPELPVPGTFLIDRNGTIRLAHVDVDYTRRLDPDDVIAALKKLNGVEAGRTNDETGK' A
#
# COMPACT_ATOMS: atom_id res chain seq x y z
N MET A 1 -10.33 23.06 -42.76
CA MET A 1 -10.58 22.94 -41.30
C MET A 1 -10.96 21.50 -40.98
N ARG A 2 -10.12 20.70 -40.32
CA ARG A 2 -10.49 19.34 -39.89
C ARG A 2 -11.03 19.41 -38.46
N LYS A 3 -12.28 18.98 -38.26
CA LYS A 3 -12.88 18.83 -36.93
C LYS A 3 -11.95 17.94 -36.09
N ARG A 4 -11.52 18.46 -34.94
CA ARG A 4 -10.79 17.69 -33.93
C ARG A 4 -11.69 16.52 -33.53
N ARG A 5 -11.13 15.31 -33.60
CA ARG A 5 -11.76 14.07 -33.16
C ARG A 5 -12.42 14.27 -31.79
N ASP A 6 -13.71 14.01 -31.76
CA ASP A 6 -14.62 13.77 -30.65
C ASP A 6 -14.28 12.45 -29.93
N TRP A 7 -12.99 12.26 -29.58
CA TRP A 7 -12.56 11.12 -28.79
C TRP A 7 -12.65 11.48 -27.30
N PRO A 8 -13.27 10.65 -26.45
CA PRO A 8 -13.32 10.90 -25.02
C PRO A 8 -11.90 10.96 -24.44
N PRO A 9 -11.65 11.75 -23.39
CA PRO A 9 -10.34 11.73 -22.73
C PRO A 9 -10.00 10.28 -22.32
N PRO A 10 -8.73 9.86 -22.40
CA PRO A 10 -8.34 8.52 -22.01
C PRO A 10 -8.69 8.27 -20.54
N GLU A 11 -9.43 7.21 -20.28
CA GLU A 11 -9.72 6.75 -18.92
C GLU A 11 -8.49 6.05 -18.36
N LEU A 12 -8.06 6.48 -17.17
CA LEU A 12 -6.97 5.83 -16.45
C LEU A 12 -7.53 4.70 -15.58
N PRO A 13 -6.83 3.56 -15.48
CA PRO A 13 -7.20 2.53 -14.52
C PRO A 13 -7.04 3.09 -13.09
N VAL A 14 -7.92 2.64 -12.18
CA VAL A 14 -7.80 2.95 -10.76
C VAL A 14 -6.52 2.31 -10.21
N PRO A 15 -5.57 3.06 -9.64
CA PRO A 15 -4.39 2.49 -9.03
C PRO A 15 -4.72 1.73 -7.74
N GLY A 16 -3.92 0.69 -7.46
CA GLY A 16 -4.04 -0.10 -6.23
C GLY A 16 -2.68 -0.56 -5.72
N THR A 17 -2.50 -0.57 -4.39
CA THR A 17 -1.35 -1.14 -3.70
C THR A 17 -1.82 -2.23 -2.75
N PHE A 18 -1.22 -3.42 -2.86
CA PHE A 18 -1.60 -4.59 -2.07
C PHE A 18 -0.36 -5.20 -1.43
N LEU A 19 -0.46 -5.52 -0.14
CA LEU A 19 0.49 -6.40 0.54
C LEU A 19 -0.15 -7.78 0.68
N ILE A 20 0.47 -8.79 0.08
CA ILE A 20 -0.02 -10.17 0.07
C ILE A 20 1.01 -11.03 0.79
N ASP A 21 0.57 -11.80 1.77
CA ASP A 21 1.45 -12.73 2.48
C ASP A 21 1.67 -14.05 1.72
N ARG A 22 2.54 -14.91 2.26
CA ARG A 22 2.87 -16.21 1.63
C ARG A 22 1.71 -17.20 1.56
N ASN A 23 0.65 -17.00 2.35
CA ASN A 23 -0.56 -17.82 2.31
C ASN A 23 -1.58 -17.25 1.31
N GLY A 24 -1.23 -16.19 0.56
CA GLY A 24 -2.12 -15.52 -0.38
C GLY A 24 -3.14 -14.60 0.30
N THR A 25 -2.97 -14.26 1.58
CA THR A 25 -3.88 -13.36 2.30
C THR A 25 -3.47 -11.90 2.07
N ILE A 26 -4.42 -11.05 1.71
CA ILE A 26 -4.23 -9.61 1.62
C ILE A 26 -4.13 -9.04 3.04
N ARG A 27 -2.98 -8.45 3.37
CA ARG A 27 -2.67 -7.83 4.66
C ARG A 27 -2.80 -6.30 4.64
N LEU A 28 -2.75 -5.70 3.45
CA LEU A 28 -2.96 -4.28 3.20
C LEU A 28 -3.57 -4.11 1.81
N ALA A 29 -4.54 -3.20 1.69
CA ALA A 29 -5.11 -2.78 0.42
C ALA A 29 -5.33 -1.27 0.45
N HIS A 30 -4.82 -0.58 -0.56
CA HIS A 30 -5.07 0.84 -0.80
C HIS A 30 -5.51 1.00 -2.25
N VAL A 31 -6.70 1.57 -2.46
CA VAL A 31 -7.31 1.79 -3.78
C VAL A 31 -7.89 3.20 -3.76
N ASP A 32 -7.44 4.06 -4.67
CA ASP A 32 -7.91 5.44 -4.76
C ASP A 32 -8.21 5.79 -6.23
N VAL A 33 -9.39 6.38 -6.47
CA VAL A 33 -9.80 6.85 -7.80
C VAL A 33 -9.02 8.07 -8.25
N ASP A 34 -8.49 8.84 -7.31
CA ASP A 34 -7.56 9.92 -7.58
C ASP A 34 -6.18 9.33 -7.84
N TYR A 35 -5.84 9.19 -9.12
CA TYR A 35 -4.58 8.58 -9.57
C TYR A 35 -3.32 9.33 -9.12
N THR A 36 -3.46 10.55 -8.60
CA THR A 36 -2.35 11.34 -8.05
C THR A 36 -2.01 10.96 -6.61
N ARG A 37 -2.93 10.27 -5.93
CA ARG A 37 -2.73 9.76 -4.57
C ARG A 37 -2.14 8.37 -4.62
N ARG A 38 -1.12 8.17 -3.80
CA ARG A 38 -0.46 6.89 -3.59
C ARG A 38 -0.41 6.62 -2.10
N LEU A 39 -0.40 5.34 -1.75
CA LEU A 39 -0.06 4.93 -0.40
C LEU A 39 1.37 5.39 -0.07
N ASP A 40 1.57 5.88 1.14
CA ASP A 40 2.90 6.24 1.63
C ASP A 40 3.77 4.96 1.74
N PRO A 41 5.01 4.95 1.23
CA PRO A 41 5.92 3.82 1.40
C PRO A 41 6.12 3.40 2.86
N ASP A 42 6.09 4.34 3.81
CA ASP A 42 6.27 4.04 5.24
C ASP A 42 5.11 3.21 5.80
N ASP A 43 3.89 3.40 5.29
CA ASP A 43 2.73 2.58 5.67
C ASP A 43 2.89 1.12 5.23
N VAL A 44 3.50 0.89 4.06
CA VAL A 44 3.81 -0.45 3.56
C VAL A 44 4.85 -1.13 4.45
N ILE A 45 5.92 -0.39 4.81
CA ILE A 45 6.98 -0.90 5.70
C ILE A 45 6.42 -1.20 7.10
N ALA A 46 5.55 -0.34 7.63
CA ALA A 46 4.91 -0.55 8.92
C ALA A 46 4.02 -1.81 8.90
N ALA A 47 3.22 -2.01 7.85
CA ALA A 47 2.41 -3.22 7.68
C ALA A 47 3.27 -4.50 7.59
N LEU A 48 4.40 -4.43 6.88
CA LEU A 48 5.38 -5.53 6.82
C LEU A 48 5.98 -5.86 8.19
N LYS A 49 6.44 -4.85 8.95
CA LYS A 49 7.01 -5.06 10.29
C LYS A 49 6.02 -5.74 11.23
N LYS A 50 4.75 -5.30 11.21
CA LYS A 50 3.65 -5.92 11.97
C LYS A 50 3.46 -7.39 11.58
N LEU A 51 3.45 -7.71 10.27
CA LEU A 51 3.32 -9.08 9.78
C LEU A 51 4.48 -9.98 10.24
N ASN A 52 5.68 -9.42 10.35
CA ASN A 52 6.88 -10.13 10.78
C ASN A 52 7.03 -10.20 12.31
N GLY A 53 6.11 -9.63 13.09
CA GLY A 53 6.21 -9.58 14.55
C GLY A 53 7.43 -8.78 15.04
N VAL A 54 7.92 -7.86 14.20
CA VAL A 54 8.96 -6.88 14.54
C VAL A 54 8.23 -5.64 15.04
N GLU A 55 7.67 -5.76 16.23
CA GLU A 55 7.21 -4.60 16.99
C GLU A 55 8.45 -3.88 17.54
N ALA A 56 8.46 -2.55 17.49
CA ALA A 56 9.46 -1.71 18.14
C ALA A 56 9.29 -1.79 19.67
N GLY A 57 9.64 -2.93 20.26
CA GLY A 57 9.37 -3.21 21.66
C GLY A 57 9.46 -4.69 22.03
N ARG A 58 10.63 -5.30 21.82
CA ARG A 58 11.10 -6.28 22.82
C ARG A 58 12.08 -5.53 23.72
N THR A 59 11.55 -4.84 24.73
CA THR A 59 12.37 -4.49 25.90
C THR A 59 12.68 -5.83 26.57
N ASN A 60 13.90 -6.30 26.38
CA ASN A 60 14.45 -7.32 27.25
C ASN A 60 14.63 -6.66 28.62
N ASP A 61 13.59 -6.66 29.44
CA ASP A 61 13.75 -6.38 30.87
C ASP A 61 14.38 -7.62 31.50
N GLU A 62 15.70 -7.68 31.34
CA GLU A 62 16.59 -8.42 32.22
C GLU A 62 16.52 -7.77 33.60
N THR A 63 15.66 -8.30 34.47
CA THR A 63 15.88 -8.27 35.92
C THR A 63 15.87 -9.74 36.35
N GLY A 64 16.99 -10.40 36.59
CA GLY A 64 18.11 -9.92 37.36
C GLY A 64 17.85 -10.07 38.86
N LYS A 65 17.27 -11.19 39.31
CA LYS A 65 17.70 -12.03 40.45
C LYS A 65 16.66 -13.10 40.79
#